data_AF-A0A1M3NYH6-F1
#
_entry.id   AF-A0A1M3NYH6-F1
#
_cell.length_a   1.000
_cell.length_b   1.000
_cell.length_c   1.000
_cell.angle_alpha   90.00
_cell.angle_beta   90.00
_cell.angle_gamma   90.00
#
_symmetry.space_group_name_H-M   'P 1'
#
loop_
_entity.id
_entity.type
_entity.pdbx_description
1 polymer ?
#
loop_
_entity_poly.entity_id
_entity_poly.type
_entity_poly.pdbx_seq_one_letter_code
_entity_poly.pdbx_strand_id
1 'polypeptide(L)'
;MQPIRESPDAGVVGAVPPRRHPIRAVALLQVLAAAGYGVWLWLGLALLLGLGQPGRSGTLVPLALGAVLVGAAPLLACLRVPGLTQWHGWQPRPGHRPTRSALTALLTWLPVLAVAGLAHGDNSFWVTRLAGATLMLCCLVSLSQATHDDRATLPAPLQRATALLPASRITTATYTGGLWMWLSVLTQQGAFQDGRGAYLWALLLLALALGLGLLESGMWQSLRGEPEAATGEAASRHRFPARLLAALLTYALPCTALLLGGATGHLAAAAVAAASALLGQMLERQLYESALADAAAQPPATARVH
;
A
#
# COMPACT_ATOMS: atom_id res chain seq x y z
N MET A 1 27.73 15.90 58.99
CA MET A 1 28.66 16.26 57.90
C MET A 1 28.54 15.21 56.81
N GLN A 2 27.78 15.51 55.75
CA GLN A 2 27.73 14.74 54.50
C GLN A 2 28.80 15.31 53.56
N PRO A 3 29.50 14.49 52.77
CA PRO A 3 30.15 14.97 51.56
C PRO A 3 29.20 14.80 50.37
N ILE A 4 28.83 15.93 49.80
CA ILE A 4 28.26 16.11 48.47
C ILE A 4 29.33 15.62 47.46
N ARG A 5 28.96 14.67 46.59
CA ARG A 5 29.68 14.42 45.33
C ARG A 5 28.77 14.84 44.19
N GLU A 6 28.97 16.05 43.72
CA GLU A 6 28.60 16.46 42.37
C GLU A 6 29.52 15.73 41.37
N SER A 7 28.94 15.13 40.34
CA SER A 7 29.63 14.83 39.10
C SER A 7 28.85 15.50 37.97
N PRO A 8 29.47 16.38 37.16
CA PRO A 8 28.83 17.01 36.03
C PRO A 8 28.83 16.09 34.79
N ASP A 9 27.74 16.21 34.04
CA ASP A 9 27.50 15.90 32.62
C ASP A 9 28.48 15.03 31.83
N ALA A 10 27.92 13.96 31.24
CA ALA A 10 27.99 13.80 29.79
C ALA A 10 26.80 12.93 29.35
N GLY A 11 25.77 13.60 28.84
CA GLY A 11 24.64 12.93 28.19
C GLY A 11 25.14 12.04 27.07
N VAL A 12 25.05 10.72 27.28
CA VAL A 12 24.98 9.78 26.18
C VAL A 12 23.58 9.95 25.59
N VAL A 13 23.42 11.01 24.79
CA VAL A 13 22.40 11.05 23.75
C VAL A 13 22.62 9.77 22.98
N GLY A 14 21.77 8.78 23.21
CA GLY A 14 21.78 7.53 22.48
C GLY A 14 21.72 7.88 21.02
N ALA A 15 22.85 7.73 20.33
CA ALA A 15 22.94 7.94 18.91
C ALA A 15 21.92 6.99 18.27
N VAL A 16 20.80 7.55 17.83
CA VAL A 16 19.82 6.86 17.01
C VAL A 16 20.62 6.35 15.81
N PRO A 17 20.75 5.04 15.61
CA PRO A 17 21.53 4.52 14.51
C PRO A 17 20.99 5.13 13.21
N PRO A 18 21.85 5.52 12.26
CA PRO A 18 21.38 6.08 11.00
C PRO A 18 20.44 5.07 10.36
N ARG A 19 19.16 5.44 10.23
CA ARG A 19 18.16 4.65 9.51
C ARG A 19 18.66 4.54 8.07
N ARG A 20 19.28 3.41 7.74
CA ARG A 20 19.67 3.06 6.37
C ARG A 20 18.42 3.22 5.51
N HIS A 21 18.53 4.01 4.45
CA HIS A 21 17.44 4.20 3.49
C HIS A 21 16.85 2.84 3.14
N PRO A 22 15.51 2.69 3.20
CA PRO A 22 14.88 1.43 2.86
C PRO A 22 15.33 1.04 1.45
N ILE A 23 15.87 -0.17 1.34
CA ILE A 23 16.31 -0.73 0.06
C ILE A 23 15.10 -0.65 -0.87
N ARG A 24 15.26 -0.06 -2.06
CA ARG A 24 14.15 0.20 -3.01
C ARG A 24 13.27 -1.04 -3.25
N ALA A 25 13.88 -2.22 -3.19
CA ALA A 25 13.19 -3.51 -3.30
C ALA A 25 12.16 -3.77 -2.19
N VAL A 26 12.40 -3.34 -0.93
CA VAL A 26 11.43 -3.48 0.16
C VAL A 26 10.19 -2.64 -0.11
N ALA A 27 10.38 -1.38 -0.50
CA ALA A 27 9.28 -0.48 -0.83
C ALA A 27 8.46 -1.02 -2.01
N LEU A 28 9.14 -1.53 -3.06
CA LEU A 28 8.49 -2.16 -4.19
C LEU A 28 7.64 -3.37 -3.76
N LEU A 29 8.18 -4.27 -2.93
CA LEU A 29 7.46 -5.45 -2.45
C LEU A 29 6.25 -5.11 -1.60
N GLN A 30 6.34 -4.05 -0.78
CA GLN A 30 5.20 -3.58 0.00
C GLN A 30 4.10 -2.97 -0.88
N VAL A 31 4.48 -2.21 -1.91
CA VAL A 31 3.53 -1.68 -2.90
C VAL A 31 2.90 -2.81 -3.70
N LEU A 32 3.68 -3.83 -4.08
CA LEU A 32 3.20 -5.02 -4.78
C LEU A 32 2.20 -5.80 -3.93
N ALA A 33 2.53 -6.06 -2.66
CA ALA A 33 1.63 -6.73 -1.73
C ALA A 33 0.35 -5.91 -1.50
N ALA A 34 0.45 -4.59 -1.35
CA ALA A 34 -0.72 -3.72 -1.22
C ALA A 34 -1.63 -3.78 -2.46
N ALA A 35 -1.05 -3.75 -3.67
CA ALA A 35 -1.79 -3.93 -4.92
C ALA A 35 -2.47 -5.30 -4.98
N GLY A 36 -1.77 -6.38 -4.57
CA GLY A 36 -2.33 -7.73 -4.51
C GLY A 36 -3.50 -7.87 -3.54
N TYR A 37 -3.40 -7.30 -2.33
CA TYR A 37 -4.54 -7.21 -1.40
C TYR A 37 -5.69 -6.39 -1.98
N GLY A 38 -5.39 -5.34 -2.76
CA GLY A 38 -6.39 -4.57 -3.50
C GLY A 38 -7.14 -5.39 -4.55
N VAL A 39 -6.43 -6.24 -5.31
CA VAL A 39 -7.04 -7.18 -6.27
C VAL A 39 -7.98 -8.13 -5.55
N TRP A 40 -7.53 -8.75 -4.45
CA TRP A 40 -8.36 -9.66 -3.65
C TRP A 40 -9.55 -8.96 -2.99
N LEU A 41 -9.41 -7.69 -2.61
CA LEU A 41 -10.51 -6.88 -2.07
C LEU A 41 -11.60 -6.65 -3.12
N TRP A 42 -11.23 -6.26 -4.35
CA TRP A 42 -12.18 -6.12 -5.45
C TRP A 42 -12.83 -7.44 -5.83
N LEU A 43 -12.04 -8.52 -5.90
CA LEU A 43 -12.56 -9.85 -6.17
C LEU A 43 -13.55 -10.30 -5.09
N GLY A 44 -13.19 -10.14 -3.82
CA GLY A 44 -14.06 -10.47 -2.69
C GLY A 44 -15.36 -9.67 -2.68
N LEU A 45 -15.29 -8.38 -3.02
CA LEU A 45 -16.46 -7.52 -3.17
C LEU A 45 -17.35 -7.96 -4.35
N ALA A 46 -16.76 -8.27 -5.50
CA ALA A 46 -17.49 -8.77 -6.66
C ALA A 46 -18.21 -10.09 -6.33
N LEU A 47 -17.54 -11.02 -5.64
CA LEU A 47 -18.13 -12.29 -5.18
C LEU A 47 -19.25 -12.06 -4.15
N LEU A 48 -19.04 -11.17 -3.18
CA LEU A 48 -20.05 -10.81 -2.18
C LEU A 48 -21.32 -10.26 -2.85
N LEU A 49 -21.18 -9.43 -3.89
CA LEU A 49 -22.28 -8.86 -4.65
C LEU A 49 -22.86 -9.82 -5.70
N GLY A 50 -22.23 -10.97 -5.93
CA GLY A 50 -22.64 -11.91 -6.98
C GLY A 50 -22.36 -11.41 -8.40
N LEU A 51 -21.47 -10.43 -8.57
CA LEU A 51 -21.09 -9.82 -9.86
C LEU A 51 -19.99 -10.60 -10.61
N GLY A 52 -19.72 -11.85 -10.20
CA GLY A 52 -18.64 -12.65 -10.77
C GLY A 52 -18.95 -13.12 -12.20
N GLN A 53 -17.94 -13.07 -13.06
CA GLN A 53 -18.03 -13.64 -14.42
C GLN A 53 -18.42 -15.12 -14.37
N PRO A 54 -19.30 -15.58 -15.27
CA PRO A 54 -19.59 -17.00 -15.39
C PRO A 54 -18.31 -17.76 -15.78
N GLY A 55 -17.99 -18.82 -15.04
CA GLY A 55 -16.83 -19.67 -15.32
C GLY A 55 -15.66 -19.53 -14.35
N ARG A 56 -14.87 -20.60 -14.29
CA ARG A 56 -13.79 -20.79 -13.31
C ARG A 56 -12.61 -19.83 -13.50
N SER A 57 -12.29 -19.46 -14.75
CA SER A 57 -11.19 -18.54 -15.06
C SER A 57 -11.42 -17.12 -14.55
N GLY A 58 -12.68 -16.65 -14.58
CA GLY A 58 -13.10 -15.32 -14.14
C GLY A 58 -12.69 -15.00 -12.70
N THR A 59 -12.71 -16.02 -11.84
CA THR A 59 -12.33 -15.93 -10.42
C THR A 59 -10.86 -16.30 -10.19
N LEU A 60 -10.35 -17.34 -10.86
CA LEU A 60 -9.01 -17.86 -10.59
C LEU A 60 -7.87 -16.96 -11.10
N VAL A 61 -8.03 -16.30 -12.24
CA VAL A 61 -6.97 -15.44 -12.81
C VAL A 61 -6.68 -14.24 -11.91
N PRO A 62 -7.65 -13.40 -11.48
CA PRO A 62 -7.37 -12.31 -10.55
C PRO A 62 -6.91 -12.82 -9.18
N LEU A 63 -7.40 -13.97 -8.74
CA LEU A 63 -6.96 -14.60 -7.49
C LEU A 63 -5.47 -14.98 -7.55
N ALA A 64 -5.05 -15.64 -8.63
CA ALA A 64 -3.67 -16.03 -8.87
C ALA A 64 -2.75 -14.82 -9.06
N LEU A 65 -3.22 -13.79 -9.78
CA LEU A 65 -2.51 -12.53 -9.91
C LEU A 65 -2.25 -11.90 -8.53
N GLY A 66 -3.28 -11.76 -7.69
CA GLY A 66 -3.13 -11.29 -6.32
C GLY A 66 -2.18 -12.15 -5.49
N ALA A 67 -2.23 -13.48 -5.66
CA ALA A 67 -1.33 -14.41 -4.99
C ALA A 67 0.15 -14.22 -5.39
N VAL A 68 0.42 -13.98 -6.67
CA VAL A 68 1.79 -13.68 -7.13
C VAL A 68 2.28 -12.35 -6.53
N LEU A 69 1.42 -11.31 -6.55
CA LEU A 69 1.75 -9.99 -6.02
C LEU A 69 2.01 -10.00 -4.51
N VAL A 70 1.14 -10.65 -3.72
CA VAL A 70 1.29 -10.78 -2.26
C VAL A 70 2.39 -11.77 -1.88
N GLY A 71 2.51 -12.87 -2.62
CA GLY A 71 3.43 -13.97 -2.34
C GLY A 71 4.90 -13.67 -2.63
N ALA A 72 5.22 -12.69 -3.47
CA ALA A 72 6.59 -12.34 -3.81
C ALA A 72 7.44 -11.95 -2.57
N ALA A 73 6.87 -11.15 -1.65
CA ALA A 73 7.57 -10.68 -0.46
C ALA A 73 7.92 -11.81 0.54
N PRO A 74 6.97 -12.66 0.99
CA PRO A 74 7.29 -13.77 1.89
C PRO A 74 8.21 -14.81 1.21
N LEU A 75 8.06 -15.07 -0.09
CA LEU A 75 8.96 -15.97 -0.82
C LEU A 75 10.41 -15.48 -0.78
N LEU A 76 10.64 -14.20 -1.06
CA LEU A 76 11.99 -13.60 -1.01
C LEU A 76 12.55 -13.56 0.42
N ALA A 77 11.70 -13.33 1.42
CA ALA A 77 12.09 -13.39 2.82
C ALA A 77 12.51 -14.82 3.24
N CYS A 78 11.77 -15.84 2.80
CA CYS A 78 12.10 -17.26 3.01
C CYS A 78 13.37 -17.69 2.27
N LEU A 79 13.59 -17.17 1.05
CA LEU A 79 14.82 -17.37 0.27
C LEU A 79 16.03 -16.59 0.83
N ARG A 80 15.81 -15.76 1.87
CA ARG A 80 16.83 -14.99 2.58
C ARG A 80 17.66 -14.09 1.66
N VAL A 81 17.02 -13.47 0.68
CA VAL A 81 17.69 -12.51 -0.20
C VAL A 81 18.27 -11.37 0.65
N PRO A 82 19.55 -11.01 0.48
CA PRO A 82 20.20 -10.00 1.31
C PRO A 82 19.43 -8.67 1.25
N GLY A 83 19.05 -8.15 2.43
CA GLY A 83 18.27 -6.92 2.56
C GLY A 83 16.74 -7.08 2.52
N LEU A 84 16.23 -8.28 2.20
CA LEU A 84 14.79 -8.60 2.13
C LEU A 84 14.38 -9.69 3.13
N THR A 85 15.17 -9.93 4.17
CA THR A 85 14.99 -11.06 5.09
C THR A 85 13.83 -10.88 6.08
N GLN A 86 13.11 -9.75 6.04
CA GLN A 86 12.04 -9.41 6.97
C GLN A 86 10.74 -9.14 6.21
N TRP A 87 9.64 -9.74 6.64
CA TRP A 87 8.30 -9.58 6.08
C TRP A 87 7.29 -9.33 7.20
N HIS A 88 6.56 -8.21 7.15
CA HIS A 88 5.66 -7.76 8.24
C HIS A 88 6.28 -7.85 9.64
N GLY A 89 7.54 -7.42 9.77
CA GLY A 89 8.27 -7.49 11.04
C GLY A 89 8.83 -8.87 11.39
N TRP A 90 8.37 -9.94 10.74
CA TRP A 90 8.83 -11.31 10.99
C TRP A 90 10.02 -11.69 10.12
N GLN A 91 11.00 -12.37 10.71
CA GLN A 91 12.11 -13.00 10.00
C GLN A 91 11.91 -14.53 10.01
N PRO A 92 11.66 -15.16 8.85
CA PRO A 92 11.45 -16.61 8.77
C PRO A 92 12.76 -17.37 9.04
N ARG A 93 13.02 -17.61 10.33
CA ARG A 93 14.16 -18.39 10.85
C ARG A 93 13.67 -19.43 11.85
N PRO A 94 14.31 -20.61 11.92
CA PRO A 94 14.05 -21.57 12.99
C PRO A 94 14.15 -20.89 14.35
N GLY A 95 13.15 -21.09 15.21
CA GLY A 95 13.07 -20.50 16.55
C GLY A 95 12.44 -19.10 16.64
N HIS A 96 12.12 -18.43 15.53
CA HIS A 96 11.49 -17.11 15.55
C HIS A 96 9.98 -17.20 15.28
N ARG A 97 9.17 -16.75 16.25
CA ARG A 97 7.71 -16.76 16.12
C ARG A 97 7.22 -15.68 15.16
N PRO A 98 6.17 -15.96 14.36
CA PRO A 98 5.56 -14.96 13.50
C PRO A 98 4.93 -13.83 14.32
N THR A 99 5.07 -12.60 13.84
CA THR A 99 4.39 -11.43 14.40
C THR A 99 2.88 -11.53 14.18
N ARG A 100 2.09 -10.75 14.93
CA ARG A 100 0.63 -10.72 14.76
C ARG A 100 0.23 -10.32 13.33
N SER A 101 0.92 -9.34 12.75
CA SER A 101 0.69 -8.90 11.37
C SER A 101 1.12 -9.94 10.33
N ALA A 102 2.19 -10.70 10.56
CA ALA A 102 2.53 -11.83 9.70
C ALA A 102 1.49 -12.96 9.80
N LEU A 103 0.97 -13.25 11.00
CA LEU A 103 -0.08 -14.25 11.20
C LEU A 103 -1.40 -13.87 10.51
N THR A 104 -1.82 -12.62 10.59
CA THR A 104 -3.04 -12.17 9.89
C THR A 104 -2.85 -12.14 8.39
N ALA A 105 -1.67 -11.72 7.91
CA ALA A 105 -1.31 -11.84 6.49
C ALA A 105 -1.35 -13.30 6.02
N LEU A 106 -0.83 -14.25 6.82
CA LEU A 106 -0.94 -15.69 6.53
C LEU A 106 -2.39 -16.18 6.57
N LEU A 107 -3.20 -15.69 7.50
CA LEU A 107 -4.62 -16.03 7.62
C LEU A 107 -5.40 -15.64 6.37
N THR A 108 -5.00 -14.57 5.66
CA THR A 108 -5.65 -14.17 4.40
C THR A 108 -5.54 -15.21 3.29
N TRP A 109 -4.59 -16.15 3.37
CA TRP A 109 -4.49 -17.23 2.40
C TRP A 109 -5.58 -18.31 2.56
N LEU A 110 -6.19 -18.44 3.73
CA LEU A 110 -7.31 -19.38 3.94
C LEU A 110 -8.52 -19.04 3.07
N PRO A 111 -9.07 -17.81 3.09
CA PRO A 111 -10.18 -17.47 2.20
C PRO A 111 -9.76 -17.49 0.72
N VAL A 112 -8.48 -17.23 0.38
CA VAL A 112 -7.97 -17.42 -0.99
C VAL A 112 -8.10 -18.88 -1.43
N LEU A 113 -7.65 -19.82 -0.61
CA LEU A 113 -7.78 -21.25 -0.91
C LEU A 113 -9.24 -21.70 -0.95
N ALA A 114 -10.08 -21.18 -0.06
CA ALA A 114 -11.51 -21.44 -0.07
C ALA A 114 -12.16 -20.96 -1.38
N VAL A 115 -11.91 -19.72 -1.79
CA VAL A 115 -12.40 -19.17 -3.07
C VAL A 115 -11.87 -19.98 -4.25
N ALA A 116 -10.59 -20.39 -4.23
CA ALA A 116 -10.01 -21.22 -5.28
C ALA A 116 -10.70 -22.59 -5.42
N GLY A 117 -11.02 -23.24 -4.29
CA GLY A 117 -11.72 -24.53 -4.26
C GLY A 117 -13.21 -24.41 -4.59
N LEU A 118 -13.85 -23.30 -4.23
CA LEU A 118 -15.26 -23.03 -4.46
C LEU A 118 -15.56 -22.41 -5.84
N ALA A 119 -14.54 -22.17 -6.67
CA ALA A 119 -14.70 -21.69 -8.04
C ALA A 119 -15.31 -22.77 -8.97
N HIS A 120 -16.56 -23.16 -8.68
CA HIS A 120 -17.35 -24.14 -9.42
C HIS A 120 -18.33 -23.45 -10.36
N GLY A 121 -17.84 -22.60 -11.27
CA GLY A 121 -18.59 -22.05 -12.42
C GLY A 121 -19.76 -21.11 -12.12
N ASP A 122 -20.49 -21.32 -11.02
CA ASP A 122 -21.69 -20.60 -10.59
C ASP A 122 -21.40 -19.86 -9.28
N ASN A 123 -21.25 -18.54 -9.40
CA ASN A 123 -20.92 -17.66 -8.28
C ASN A 123 -22.15 -17.28 -7.43
N SER A 124 -23.33 -17.81 -7.76
CA SER A 124 -24.58 -17.57 -7.02
C SER A 124 -24.64 -18.29 -5.66
N PHE A 125 -23.76 -19.28 -5.45
CA PHE A 125 -23.73 -20.06 -4.23
C PHE A 125 -23.35 -19.22 -3.00
N TRP A 126 -24.17 -19.28 -1.95
CA TRP A 126 -24.00 -18.45 -0.75
C TRP A 126 -22.64 -18.65 -0.06
N VAL A 127 -22.07 -19.86 -0.14
CA VAL A 127 -20.74 -20.16 0.43
C VAL A 127 -19.65 -19.39 -0.30
N THR A 128 -19.74 -19.24 -1.63
CA THR A 128 -18.80 -18.45 -2.42
C THR A 128 -18.89 -16.97 -2.06
N ARG A 129 -20.10 -16.45 -1.80
CA ARG A 129 -20.31 -15.07 -1.32
C ARG A 129 -19.70 -14.86 0.07
N LEU A 130 -19.87 -15.82 0.97
CA LEU A 130 -19.27 -15.78 2.31
C LEU A 130 -17.72 -15.86 2.24
N ALA A 131 -17.19 -16.70 1.38
CA ALA A 131 -15.75 -16.79 1.12
C ALA A 131 -15.19 -15.48 0.53
N GLY A 132 -15.93 -14.84 -0.39
CA GLY A 132 -15.60 -13.51 -0.91
C GLY A 132 -15.64 -12.41 0.16
N ALA A 133 -16.66 -12.42 1.03
CA ALA A 133 -16.79 -11.49 2.13
C ALA A 133 -15.64 -11.61 3.14
N THR A 134 -15.30 -12.85 3.51
CA THR A 134 -14.18 -13.14 4.42
C THR A 134 -12.84 -12.77 3.80
N LEU A 135 -12.65 -13.00 2.49
CA LEU A 135 -11.47 -12.53 1.75
C LEU A 135 -11.34 -11.00 1.84
N MET A 136 -12.42 -10.28 1.52
CA MET A 136 -12.47 -8.81 1.57
C MET A 136 -12.12 -8.28 2.97
N LEU A 137 -12.75 -8.83 4.01
CA LEU A 137 -12.50 -8.45 5.40
C LEU A 137 -11.06 -8.75 5.82
N CYS A 138 -10.51 -9.92 5.46
CA CYS A 138 -9.13 -10.30 5.76
C CYS A 138 -8.12 -9.36 5.09
N CYS A 139 -8.37 -8.94 3.85
CA CYS A 139 -7.54 -7.96 3.16
C CYS A 139 -7.57 -6.59 3.85
N LEU A 140 -8.76 -6.11 4.23
CA LEU A 140 -8.94 -4.84 4.97
C LEU A 140 -8.24 -4.87 6.34
N VAL A 141 -8.37 -5.98 7.08
CA VAL A 141 -7.70 -6.16 8.37
C VAL A 141 -6.18 -6.16 8.19
N SER A 142 -5.67 -6.85 7.17
CA SER A 142 -4.21 -6.90 6.92
C SER A 142 -3.65 -5.54 6.52
N LEU A 143 -4.34 -4.81 5.66
CA LEU A 143 -3.96 -3.44 5.27
C LEU A 143 -4.00 -2.49 6.49
N SER A 144 -5.07 -2.54 7.29
CA SER A 144 -5.20 -1.68 8.46
C SER A 144 -4.13 -1.98 9.51
N GLN A 145 -3.85 -3.26 9.80
CA GLN A 145 -2.78 -3.66 10.72
C GLN A 145 -1.40 -3.24 10.24
N ALA A 146 -1.09 -3.43 8.95
CA ALA A 146 0.19 -2.98 8.40
C ALA A 146 0.40 -1.47 8.60
N THR A 147 -0.65 -0.67 8.39
CA THR A 147 -0.57 0.78 8.64
C THR A 147 -0.52 1.15 10.11
N HIS A 148 -1.15 0.37 10.97
CA HIS A 148 -1.12 0.58 12.41
C HIS A 148 0.27 0.28 12.98
N ASP A 149 0.88 -0.83 12.56
CA ASP A 149 2.25 -1.21 12.91
C ASP A 149 3.24 -0.13 12.45
N ASP A 150 3.13 0.36 11.21
CA ASP A 150 3.97 1.45 10.70
C ASP A 150 3.84 2.71 11.57
N ARG A 151 2.61 3.09 11.96
CA ARG A 151 2.35 4.27 12.80
C ARG A 151 2.81 4.10 14.25
N ALA A 152 2.72 2.89 14.82
CA ALA A 152 3.12 2.61 16.18
C ALA A 152 4.62 2.84 16.41
N THR A 153 5.44 2.78 15.36
CA THR A 153 6.88 3.07 15.43
C THR A 153 7.23 4.57 15.44
N LEU A 154 6.25 5.45 15.24
CA LEU A 154 6.46 6.90 15.15
C LEU A 154 6.28 7.59 16.51
N PRO A 155 6.99 8.71 16.76
CA PRO A 155 6.75 9.59 17.90
C PRO A 155 5.30 10.10 17.96
N ALA A 156 4.77 10.32 19.17
CA ALA A 156 3.42 10.82 19.41
C ALA A 156 2.98 12.06 18.59
N PRO A 157 3.81 13.11 18.38
CA PRO A 157 3.39 14.24 17.52
C PRO A 157 3.19 13.82 16.06
N LEU A 158 4.10 13.00 15.52
CA LEU A 158 4.02 12.47 14.15
C LEU A 158 2.86 11.48 13.97
N GLN A 159 2.48 10.75 15.03
CA GLN A 159 1.29 9.90 14.98
C GLN A 159 0.00 10.69 14.72
N ARG A 160 -0.11 11.92 15.21
CA ARG A 160 -1.27 12.80 14.92
C ARG A 160 -1.21 13.36 13.51
N ALA A 161 -0.03 13.81 13.07
CA ALA A 161 0.17 14.32 11.70
C ALA A 161 -0.11 13.26 10.63
N THR A 162 0.06 11.98 10.95
CA THR A 162 -0.18 10.83 10.05
C THR A 162 -1.58 10.22 10.18
N ALA A 163 -2.56 10.95 10.72
CA ALA A 163 -3.93 10.46 10.91
C ALA A 163 -4.59 9.92 9.63
N LEU A 164 -4.31 10.54 8.48
CA LEU A 164 -4.88 10.18 7.17
C LEU A 164 -4.15 8.99 6.51
N LEU A 165 -3.05 8.50 7.07
CA LEU A 165 -2.22 7.44 6.47
C LEU A 165 -2.99 6.11 6.24
N PRO A 166 -3.86 5.62 7.15
CA PRO A 166 -4.59 4.38 6.91
C PRO A 166 -5.56 4.52 5.72
N ALA A 167 -6.28 5.65 5.67
CA ALA A 167 -7.20 5.95 4.59
C ALA A 167 -6.45 6.07 3.25
N SER A 168 -5.32 6.77 3.21
CA SER A 168 -4.52 6.88 1.98
C SER A 168 -4.04 5.51 1.50
N ARG A 169 -3.50 4.67 2.39
CA ARG A 169 -2.98 3.35 2.06
C ARG A 169 -4.05 2.38 1.57
N ILE A 170 -5.24 2.40 2.19
CA ILE A 170 -6.38 1.60 1.71
C ILE A 170 -6.82 2.10 0.33
N THR A 171 -6.97 3.41 0.13
CA THR A 171 -7.33 3.99 -1.18
C THR A 171 -6.28 3.70 -2.25
N THR A 172 -4.99 3.75 -1.92
CA THR A 172 -3.91 3.35 -2.83
C THR A 172 -4.02 1.88 -3.21
N ALA A 173 -4.24 1.00 -2.23
CA ALA A 173 -4.36 -0.43 -2.46
C ALA A 173 -5.58 -0.74 -3.34
N THR A 174 -6.73 -0.13 -3.08
CA THR A 174 -7.93 -0.31 -3.91
C THR A 174 -7.76 0.27 -5.31
N TYR A 175 -7.12 1.42 -5.46
CA TYR A 175 -6.83 2.02 -6.76
C TYR A 175 -5.88 1.17 -7.60
N THR A 176 -4.70 0.85 -7.06
CA THR A 176 -3.68 0.04 -7.76
C THR A 176 -4.16 -1.38 -8.01
N GLY A 177 -4.81 -2.01 -7.03
CA GLY A 177 -5.45 -3.31 -7.20
C GLY A 177 -6.57 -3.29 -8.24
N GLY A 178 -7.32 -2.19 -8.34
CA GLY A 178 -8.34 -2.00 -9.37
C GLY A 178 -7.77 -1.88 -10.78
N LEU A 179 -6.61 -1.25 -10.96
CA LEU A 179 -5.88 -1.23 -12.24
C LEU A 179 -5.37 -2.63 -12.63
N TRP A 180 -4.83 -3.39 -11.68
CA TRP A 180 -4.42 -4.78 -11.91
C TRP A 180 -5.61 -5.70 -12.19
N MET A 181 -6.74 -5.48 -11.51
CA MET A 181 -7.99 -6.17 -11.79
C MET A 181 -8.47 -5.85 -13.22
N TRP A 182 -8.43 -4.58 -13.64
CA TRP A 182 -8.77 -4.18 -15.02
C TRP A 182 -7.91 -4.90 -16.05
N LEU A 183 -6.59 -4.95 -15.85
CA LEU A 183 -5.67 -5.71 -16.71
C LEU A 183 -6.04 -7.19 -16.75
N SER A 184 -6.27 -7.82 -15.59
CA SER A 184 -6.62 -9.24 -15.49
C SER A 184 -7.92 -9.59 -16.22
N VAL A 185 -8.88 -8.66 -16.21
CA VAL A 185 -10.17 -8.82 -16.89
C VAL A 185 -10.01 -8.69 -18.40
N LEU A 186 -9.23 -7.71 -18.88
CA LEU A 186 -8.97 -7.56 -20.30
C LEU A 186 -8.23 -8.76 -20.90
N THR A 187 -7.35 -9.42 -20.14
CA THR A 187 -6.66 -10.63 -20.63
C THR A 187 -7.59 -11.82 -20.87
N GLN A 188 -8.77 -11.82 -20.27
CA GLN A 188 -9.75 -12.90 -20.37
C GLN A 188 -10.79 -12.69 -21.48
N GLN A 189 -10.64 -11.65 -22.32
CA GLN A 189 -11.46 -11.37 -23.52
C GLN A 189 -13.00 -11.26 -23.29
N GLY A 190 -13.50 -11.24 -22.04
CA GLY A 190 -14.92 -11.56 -21.76
C GLY A 190 -15.78 -10.57 -20.96
N ALA A 191 -15.24 -9.56 -20.26
CA ALA A 191 -16.07 -8.93 -19.20
C ALA A 191 -16.60 -7.52 -19.47
N PHE A 192 -16.10 -6.82 -20.47
CA PHE A 192 -16.51 -5.45 -20.78
C PHE A 192 -17.21 -5.36 -22.14
N GLN A 193 -17.88 -6.43 -22.56
CA GLN A 193 -18.66 -6.44 -23.81
C GLN A 193 -19.80 -5.40 -23.77
N ASP A 194 -20.32 -5.10 -22.58
CA ASP A 194 -21.21 -3.96 -22.36
C ASP A 194 -20.39 -2.74 -21.96
N GLY A 195 -20.17 -1.81 -22.92
CA GLY A 195 -19.35 -0.60 -22.72
C GLY A 195 -19.72 0.27 -21.51
N ARG A 196 -20.95 0.11 -20.97
CA ARG A 196 -21.39 0.78 -19.73
C ARG A 196 -20.65 0.29 -18.48
N GLY A 197 -20.38 -1.01 -18.35
CA GLY A 197 -19.66 -1.56 -17.20
C GLY A 197 -18.20 -1.10 -17.17
N ALA A 198 -17.57 -1.06 -18.34
CA ALA A 198 -16.20 -0.57 -18.53
C ALA A 198 -16.08 0.90 -18.16
N TYR A 199 -17.05 1.69 -18.61
CA TYR A 199 -17.13 3.12 -18.31
C TYR A 199 -17.30 3.40 -16.81
N LEU A 200 -18.22 2.70 -16.13
CA LEU A 200 -18.41 2.85 -14.69
C LEU A 200 -17.16 2.44 -13.90
N TRP A 201 -16.46 1.39 -14.33
CA TRP A 201 -15.20 0.97 -13.73
C TRP A 201 -14.11 2.04 -13.91
N ALA A 202 -13.98 2.61 -15.11
CA ALA A 202 -13.03 3.68 -15.38
C ALA A 202 -13.34 4.93 -14.53
N LEU A 203 -14.62 5.34 -14.44
CA LEU A 203 -15.05 6.45 -13.58
C LEU A 203 -14.73 6.20 -12.10
N LEU A 204 -14.94 4.97 -11.62
CA LEU A 204 -14.63 4.58 -10.25
C LEU A 204 -13.13 4.69 -9.96
N LEU A 205 -12.27 4.21 -10.88
CA LEU A 205 -10.82 4.34 -10.76
C LEU A 205 -10.35 5.79 -10.84
N LEU A 206 -10.97 6.62 -11.68
CA LEU A 206 -10.71 8.06 -11.74
C LEU A 206 -11.10 8.76 -10.43
N ALA A 207 -12.25 8.40 -9.85
CA ALA A 207 -12.69 8.93 -8.57
C ALA A 207 -11.74 8.53 -7.43
N LEU A 208 -11.26 7.28 -7.43
CA LEU A 208 -10.24 6.82 -6.48
C LEU A 208 -8.91 7.55 -6.67
N ALA A 209 -8.46 7.79 -7.91
CA ALA A 209 -7.27 8.56 -8.21
C ALA A 209 -7.38 10.00 -7.65
N LEU A 210 -8.53 10.65 -7.86
CA LEU A 210 -8.80 11.99 -7.32
C LEU A 210 -8.79 11.98 -5.79
N GLY A 211 -9.51 11.03 -5.17
CA GLY A 211 -9.56 10.88 -3.72
C GLY A 211 -8.17 10.63 -3.11
N LEU A 212 -7.34 9.83 -3.79
CA LEU A 212 -5.97 9.59 -3.36
C LEU A 212 -5.12 10.87 -3.44
N GLY A 213 -5.23 11.65 -4.52
CA GLY A 213 -4.54 12.93 -4.64
C GLY A 213 -4.92 13.92 -3.53
N LEU A 214 -6.20 13.95 -3.14
CA LEU A 214 -6.67 14.75 -2.00
C LEU A 214 -6.08 14.26 -0.67
N LEU A 215 -6.11 12.95 -0.42
CA LEU A 215 -5.55 12.37 0.80
C LEU A 215 -4.03 12.60 0.89
N GLU A 216 -3.29 12.41 -0.20
CA GLU A 216 -1.85 12.67 -0.27
C GLU A 216 -1.56 14.16 -0.05
N SER A 217 -2.34 15.08 -0.64
CA SER A 217 -2.14 16.51 -0.40
C SER A 217 -2.30 16.88 1.08
N GLY A 218 -3.32 16.35 1.76
CA GLY A 218 -3.53 16.55 3.20
C GLY A 218 -2.41 15.95 4.05
N MET A 219 -1.90 14.77 3.68
CA MET A 219 -0.76 14.11 4.31
C MET A 219 0.54 14.92 4.20
N TRP A 220 0.75 15.60 3.08
CA TRP A 220 1.92 16.47 2.91
C TRP A 220 1.76 17.83 3.58
N GLN A 221 0.53 18.34 3.68
CA GLN A 221 0.23 19.56 4.43
C GLN A 221 0.44 19.37 5.93
N SER A 222 0.05 18.21 6.48
CA SER A 222 0.25 17.92 7.90
C SER A 222 1.73 17.84 8.31
N LEU A 223 2.62 17.42 7.39
CA LEU A 223 4.07 17.43 7.59
C LEU A 223 4.69 18.85 7.49
N ARG A 224 4.01 19.81 6.86
CA ARG A 224 4.49 21.21 6.74
C ARG A 224 4.05 22.10 7.89
N GLY A 225 3.11 21.65 8.73
CA GLY A 225 2.54 22.43 9.81
C GLY A 225 3.45 22.68 11.02
N GLU A 226 4.67 22.10 11.05
CA GLU A 226 5.64 22.38 12.12
C GLU A 226 6.53 23.60 11.77
N PRO A 227 6.64 24.60 12.67
CA PRO A 227 7.10 25.94 12.33
C PRO A 227 8.63 26.09 12.46
N GLU A 228 9.40 25.60 11.49
CA GLU A 228 10.78 26.08 11.26
C GLU A 228 11.04 26.26 9.75
N ALA A 229 10.54 27.39 9.24
CA ALA A 229 10.30 27.65 7.83
C ALA A 229 11.54 27.79 6.93
N ALA A 230 12.75 28.03 7.46
CA ALA A 230 13.91 28.31 6.60
C ALA A 230 14.61 27.06 6.04
N THR A 231 14.71 25.98 6.83
CA THR A 231 15.36 24.72 6.43
C THR A 231 14.40 23.74 5.75
N GLY A 232 13.12 23.75 6.17
CA GLY A 232 12.06 22.93 5.58
C GLY A 232 11.71 23.31 4.13
N GLU A 233 11.76 24.60 3.79
CA GLU A 233 11.46 25.07 2.42
C GLU A 233 12.52 24.65 1.41
N ALA A 234 13.80 24.72 1.76
CA ALA A 234 14.89 24.25 0.91
C ALA A 234 14.79 22.74 0.67
N ALA A 235 14.58 21.92 1.71
CA ALA A 235 14.39 20.47 1.57
C ALA A 235 13.14 20.11 0.74
N SER A 236 12.06 20.88 0.90
CA SER A 236 10.82 20.68 0.13
C SER A 236 10.98 20.98 -1.36
N ARG A 237 11.79 21.99 -1.72
CA ARG A 237 12.04 22.41 -3.11
C ARG A 237 12.86 21.37 -3.88
N HIS A 238 13.79 20.68 -3.22
CA HIS A 238 14.56 19.59 -3.83
C HIS A 238 13.71 18.34 -4.12
N ARG A 239 12.60 18.13 -3.38
CA ARG A 239 11.69 16.98 -3.59
C ARG A 239 10.60 17.23 -4.61
N PHE A 240 10.35 18.49 -4.96
CA PHE A 240 9.32 18.88 -5.91
C PHE A 240 9.38 18.13 -7.26
N PRO A 241 10.54 18.03 -7.97
CA PRO A 241 10.58 17.33 -9.25
C PRO A 241 10.31 15.82 -9.11
N ALA A 242 10.79 15.20 -8.04
CA ALA A 242 10.55 13.78 -7.76
C ALA A 242 9.07 13.51 -7.44
N ARG A 243 8.41 14.43 -6.70
CA ARG A 243 6.97 14.36 -6.43
C ARG A 243 6.13 14.59 -7.69
N LEU A 244 6.55 15.51 -8.55
CA LEU A 244 5.89 15.71 -9.84
C LEU A 244 5.97 14.43 -10.69
N LEU A 245 7.14 13.80 -10.76
CA LEU A 245 7.30 12.53 -11.46
C LEU A 245 6.44 11.42 -10.84
N ALA A 246 6.43 11.30 -9.50
CA ALA A 246 5.59 10.33 -8.81
C ALA A 246 4.10 10.55 -9.10
N ALA A 247 3.63 11.80 -9.09
CA ALA A 247 2.26 12.16 -9.42
C ALA A 247 1.92 11.89 -10.91
N LEU A 248 2.83 12.16 -11.84
CA LEU A 248 2.64 11.85 -13.26
C LEU A 248 2.47 10.34 -13.48
N LEU A 249 3.33 9.54 -12.84
CA LEU A 249 3.30 8.08 -12.96
C LEU A 249 2.09 7.45 -12.25
N THR A 250 1.67 8.03 -11.13
CA THR A 250 0.55 7.52 -10.31
C THR A 250 -0.81 7.93 -10.87
N TYR A 251 -0.93 9.14 -11.41
CA TYR A 251 -2.22 9.74 -11.77
C TYR A 251 -2.33 10.04 -13.26
N ALA A 252 -1.45 10.88 -13.81
CA ALA A 252 -1.62 11.38 -15.17
C ALA A 252 -1.58 10.25 -16.20
N LEU A 253 -0.61 9.34 -16.07
CA LEU A 253 -0.44 8.23 -17.00
C LEU A 253 -1.57 7.19 -16.89
N PRO A 254 -1.95 6.71 -15.69
CA PRO A 254 -3.09 5.80 -15.57
C PRO A 254 -4.43 6.45 -15.96
N CYS A 255 -4.67 7.71 -15.62
CA CYS A 255 -5.90 8.41 -15.99
C CYS A 255 -6.02 8.59 -17.51
N THR A 256 -4.93 8.96 -18.19
CA THR A 256 -4.92 9.04 -19.66
C THR A 256 -5.12 7.67 -20.30
N ALA A 257 -4.48 6.62 -19.76
CA ALA A 257 -4.68 5.24 -20.20
C ALA A 257 -6.12 4.75 -19.98
N LEU A 258 -6.78 5.12 -18.87
CA LEU A 258 -8.18 4.81 -18.60
C LEU A 258 -9.13 5.55 -19.54
N LEU A 259 -8.86 6.82 -19.85
CA LEU A 259 -9.69 7.60 -20.78
C LEU A 259 -9.55 7.10 -22.22
N LEU A 260 -8.34 6.73 -22.64
CA LEU A 260 -8.06 6.24 -24.00
C LEU A 260 -8.42 4.76 -24.19
N GLY A 261 -8.19 3.94 -23.15
CA GLY A 261 -8.32 2.49 -23.19
C GLY A 261 -9.58 1.93 -22.52
N GLY A 262 -10.25 2.70 -21.65
CA GLY A 262 -11.40 2.24 -20.88
C GLY A 262 -12.65 1.98 -21.72
N ALA A 263 -12.83 2.71 -22.82
CA ALA A 263 -13.94 2.49 -23.76
C ALA A 263 -13.63 1.42 -24.83
N THR A 264 -12.35 1.17 -25.10
CA THR A 264 -11.87 0.37 -26.24
C THR A 264 -11.26 -0.97 -25.83
N GLY A 265 -10.99 -1.19 -24.54
CA GLY A 265 -10.46 -2.43 -24.00
C GLY A 265 -8.98 -2.68 -24.33
N HIS A 266 -8.17 -1.62 -24.48
CA HIS A 266 -6.76 -1.77 -24.86
C HIS A 266 -5.89 -2.35 -23.74
N LEU A 267 -5.48 -3.61 -23.90
CA LEU A 267 -4.57 -4.33 -22.99
C LEU A 267 -3.26 -3.57 -22.69
N ALA A 268 -2.64 -2.97 -23.71
CA ALA A 268 -1.40 -2.21 -23.53
C ALA A 268 -1.61 -1.00 -22.61
N ALA A 269 -2.73 -0.29 -22.76
CA ALA A 269 -3.06 0.85 -21.90
C ALA A 269 -3.21 0.41 -20.44
N ALA A 270 -3.89 -0.72 -20.19
CA ALA A 270 -4.03 -1.27 -18.85
C ALA A 270 -2.70 -1.73 -18.24
N ALA A 271 -1.82 -2.37 -19.03
CA ALA A 271 -0.51 -2.79 -18.57
C ALA A 271 0.37 -1.60 -18.19
N VAL A 272 0.37 -0.56 -19.04
CA VAL A 272 1.12 0.67 -18.77
C VAL A 272 0.56 1.39 -17.54
N ALA A 273 -0.77 1.50 -17.40
CA ALA A 273 -1.41 2.12 -16.24
C ALA A 273 -1.06 1.40 -14.93
N ALA A 274 -1.14 0.07 -14.90
CA ALA A 274 -0.81 -0.72 -13.71
C ALA A 274 0.68 -0.60 -13.35
N ALA A 275 1.58 -0.69 -14.34
CA ALA A 275 3.02 -0.56 -14.13
C ALA A 275 3.44 0.84 -13.70
N SER A 276 2.90 1.89 -14.33
CA SER A 276 3.21 3.27 -13.97
C SER A 276 2.71 3.61 -12.57
N ALA A 277 1.50 3.16 -12.20
CA ALA A 277 0.95 3.38 -10.86
C ALA A 277 1.81 2.71 -9.78
N LEU A 278 2.33 1.50 -10.00
CA LEU A 278 3.24 0.85 -9.07
C LEU A 278 4.55 1.64 -8.89
N LEU A 279 5.16 2.10 -9.98
CA LEU A 279 6.40 2.86 -9.94
C LEU A 279 6.20 4.22 -9.25
N GLY A 280 5.11 4.91 -9.57
CA GLY A 280 4.74 6.17 -8.92
C GLY A 280 4.52 6.00 -7.42
N GLN A 281 3.80 4.96 -7.00
CA GLN A 281 3.56 4.66 -5.58
C GLN A 281 4.83 4.23 -4.83
N MET A 282 5.75 3.53 -5.49
CA MET A 282 7.05 3.22 -4.91
C MET A 282 7.85 4.51 -4.65
N LEU A 283 7.89 5.43 -5.62
CA LEU A 283 8.58 6.71 -5.48
C LEU A 283 7.94 7.58 -4.40
N GLU A 284 6.62 7.72 -4.40
CA GLU A 284 5.89 8.52 -3.41
C GLU A 284 6.11 7.98 -1.99
N ARG A 285 6.08 6.66 -1.82
CA ARG A 285 6.39 6.02 -0.53
C ARG A 285 7.82 6.33 -0.06
N GLN A 286 8.81 6.26 -0.94
CA GLN A 286 10.19 6.58 -0.60
C GLN A 286 10.37 8.06 -0.22
N LEU A 287 9.74 8.97 -0.97
CA LEU A 287 9.78 10.40 -0.68
C LEU A 287 9.12 10.70 0.66
N TYR A 288 7.97 10.08 0.94
CA TYR A 288 7.26 10.25 2.20
C TYR A 288 8.04 9.70 3.39
N GLU A 289 8.62 8.49 3.27
CA GLU A 289 9.44 7.88 4.33
C GLU A 289 10.71 8.70 4.61
N SER A 290 11.35 9.26 3.57
CA SER A 290 12.49 10.17 3.75
C SER A 290 12.10 11.45 4.50
N ALA A 291 10.96 12.04 4.14
CA ALA A 291 10.46 13.24 4.82
C ALA A 291 10.11 12.99 6.28
N LEU A 292 9.53 11.83 6.57
CA LEU A 292 9.19 11.41 7.92
C LEU A 292 10.44 11.16 8.77
N ALA A 293 11.50 10.62 8.16
CA ALA A 293 12.78 10.42 8.84
C ALA A 293 13.44 11.75 9.22
N ASP A 294 13.39 12.75 8.33
CA ASP A 294 13.94 14.08 8.64
C ASP A 294 13.15 14.78 9.74
N ALA A 295 11.82 14.73 9.67
CA ALA A 295 10.95 15.31 10.70
C ALA A 295 11.18 14.65 12.08
N ALA A 296 11.42 13.33 12.11
CA ALA A 296 11.74 12.62 13.35
C ALA A 296 13.15 12.93 13.88
N ALA A 297 14.08 13.40 13.04
CA ALA A 297 15.45 13.73 13.42
C ALA A 297 15.59 15.18 13.95
N GLN A 298 14.58 16.03 13.78
CA GLN A 298 14.58 17.38 14.34
C GLN A 298 14.36 17.32 15.87
N PRO A 299 15.24 17.94 16.68
CA PRO A 299 15.05 18.00 18.12
C PRO A 299 13.81 18.86 18.46
N PRO A 300 13.08 18.54 19.55
CA PRO A 300 11.97 19.38 19.98
C PRO A 300 12.51 20.78 20.28
N ALA A 301 11.91 21.79 19.65
CA ALA A 301 12.25 23.18 19.89
C ALA A 301 12.19 23.43 21.41
N THR A 302 13.36 23.69 22.01
CA THR A 302 13.44 24.10 23.41
C THR A 302 12.54 25.31 23.55
N ALA A 303 11.45 25.16 24.30
CA ALA A 303 10.55 26.25 24.64
C ALA A 303 11.39 27.39 25.21
N ARG A 304 11.59 28.46 24.44
CA ARG A 304 12.12 29.70 24.96
C ARG A 304 11.07 30.22 25.93
N VAL A 305 11.30 29.95 27.20
CA VAL A 305 10.61 30.62 28.30
C VAL A 305 11.02 32.09 28.20
N HIS A 306 10.06 32.92 27.79
CA HIS A 306 10.14 34.37 27.92
C HIS A 306 9.58 34.78 29.29
#